data_AF-A0A7W1SV18-F1
#
_entry.id   AF-A0A7W1SV18-F1
#
_cell.length_a   1.000
_cell.length_b   1.000
_cell.length_c   1.000
_cell.angle_alpha   90.00
_cell.angle_beta   90.00
_cell.angle_gamma   90.00
#
_symmetry.space_group_name_H-M   'P 1'
#
loop_
_entity.id
_entity.type
_entity.pdbx_description
1 polymer ?
#
loop_
_entity_poly.entity_id
_entity_poly.type
_entity_poly.pdbx_seq_one_letter_code
_entity_poly.pdbx_strand_id
1 'polypeptide(L)'
;MACPFFMPLQRWDAGGWLHPSRLPLGAGWMGQCCAGDEPVQPSHDDMREGCNMGYALSCDRLPRQRTADAIRFAVVKDAGTSITLGFVCEANHLPGECGTFDFSTVQQTWTIAPVDTRMRKMAECYLESYLLVRQGRNR
;
A
#
# COMPACT_ATOMS: atom_id res chain seq x y z
N MET A 1 8.02 -2.56 -1.18
CA MET A 1 6.60 -2.98 -1.33
C MET A 1 5.91 -2.79 0.01
N ALA A 2 4.60 -2.73 0.16
CA ALA A 2 4.01 -2.58 1.50
C ALA A 2 3.90 -3.95 2.20
N CYS A 3 3.90 -3.99 3.53
CA CYS A 3 3.55 -5.20 4.27
C CYS A 3 2.04 -5.52 4.07
N PRO A 4 1.65 -6.76 3.71
CA PRO A 4 0.25 -7.11 3.46
C PRO A 4 -0.65 -7.02 4.70
N PHE A 5 -0.05 -7.06 5.90
CA PHE A 5 -0.75 -6.98 7.17
C PHE A 5 -0.84 -5.55 7.72
N PHE A 6 -0.32 -4.56 7.02
CA PHE A 6 -0.38 -3.17 7.46
C PHE A 6 -1.69 -2.52 7.03
N MET A 7 -2.42 -1.96 8.00
CA MET A 7 -3.58 -1.11 7.77
C MET A 7 -3.16 0.36 7.94
N PRO A 8 -2.92 1.10 6.84
CA PRO A 8 -2.57 2.51 6.94
C PRO A 8 -3.80 3.35 7.36
N LEU A 9 -3.60 4.25 8.32
CA LEU A 9 -4.66 5.08 8.89
C LEU A 9 -4.42 6.57 8.62
N GLN A 10 -3.17 7.03 8.78
CA GLN A 10 -2.82 8.45 8.67
C GLN A 10 -1.49 8.62 7.95
N ARG A 11 -1.41 9.60 7.05
CA ARG A 11 -0.17 9.96 6.37
C ARG A 11 0.87 10.46 7.38
N TRP A 12 2.12 10.05 7.19
CA TRP A 12 3.22 10.34 8.11
C TRP A 12 4.38 11.01 7.40
N ASP A 13 4.27 12.33 7.24
CA ASP A 13 5.30 13.12 6.57
C ASP A 13 6.57 13.27 7.42
N ALA A 14 6.46 13.13 8.74
CA ALA A 14 7.57 13.20 9.69
C ALA A 14 8.35 11.88 9.90
N GLY A 15 8.10 10.84 9.11
CA GLY A 15 8.71 9.52 9.33
C GLY A 15 10.17 9.36 8.91
N GLY A 16 10.84 10.46 8.50
CA GLY A 16 12.30 10.51 8.37
C GLY A 16 12.88 9.84 7.12
N TRP A 17 12.07 9.41 6.16
CA TRP A 17 12.57 8.88 4.89
C TRP A 17 13.12 10.00 4.00
N LEU A 18 14.29 9.78 3.40
CA LEU A 18 14.92 10.72 2.46
C LEU A 18 14.05 10.98 1.21
N HIS A 19 13.34 9.95 0.75
CA HIS A 19 12.50 10.02 -0.47
C HIS A 19 11.13 9.37 -0.22
N PRO A 20 10.22 10.05 0.50
CA PRO A 20 8.93 9.48 0.89
C PRO A 20 8.04 9.13 -0.31
N SER A 21 8.19 9.84 -1.43
CA SER A 21 7.45 9.56 -2.67
C SER A 21 7.85 8.24 -3.36
N ARG A 22 9.01 7.66 -3.00
CA ARG A 22 9.46 6.35 -3.49
C ARG A 22 8.99 5.20 -2.60
N LEU A 23 8.28 5.52 -1.51
CA LEU A 23 7.72 4.48 -0.66
C LEU A 23 6.63 3.71 -1.41
N PRO A 24 6.39 2.45 -1.02
CA PRO A 24 5.48 1.55 -1.71
C PRO A 24 4.04 2.04 -1.85
N LEU A 25 3.55 2.86 -0.92
CA LEU A 25 2.24 3.50 -0.97
C LEU A 25 2.32 4.97 -1.41
N GLY A 26 3.44 5.37 -2.02
CA GLY A 26 3.71 6.74 -2.50
C GLY A 26 3.94 7.78 -1.39
N ALA A 27 3.88 7.37 -0.12
CA ALA A 27 4.15 8.17 1.06
C ALA A 27 4.43 7.26 2.26
N GLY A 28 4.88 7.86 3.37
CA GLY A 28 4.93 7.20 4.67
C GLY A 28 3.56 7.24 5.34
N TRP A 29 3.22 6.18 6.07
CA TRP A 29 1.95 6.07 6.77
C TRP A 29 2.15 5.54 8.21
N MET A 30 1.37 6.09 9.13
CA MET A 30 1.08 5.49 10.43
C MET A 30 -0.16 4.61 10.31
N GLY A 31 -0.21 3.55 11.12
CA GLY A 31 -1.32 2.62 11.07
C GLY A 31 -1.21 1.49 12.08
N GLN A 32 -1.91 0.41 11.78
CA GLN A 32 -1.97 -0.78 12.63
C GLN A 32 -1.40 -2.00 11.90
N CYS A 33 -0.79 -2.90 12.66
CA CYS A 33 -0.47 -4.24 12.20
C CYS A 33 -1.66 -5.16 12.51
N CYS A 34 -2.17 -5.81 11.47
CA CYS A 34 -3.28 -6.76 11.52
C CYS A 34 -2.79 -8.19 11.24
N ALA A 35 -1.59 -8.53 11.70
CA ALA A 35 -0.99 -9.85 11.51
C ALA A 35 -1.44 -10.87 12.57
N GLY A 36 -1.81 -10.41 13.77
CA GLY A 36 -2.43 -11.21 14.80
C GLY A 36 -3.95 -11.11 14.78
N ASP A 37 -4.59 -11.73 15.78
CA ASP A 37 -6.06 -11.74 15.91
C ASP A 37 -6.64 -10.33 16.08
N GLU A 38 -5.93 -9.48 16.83
CA GLU A 38 -6.33 -8.09 17.10
C GLU A 38 -5.35 -7.09 16.48
N PRO A 39 -5.83 -5.97 15.93
CA PRO A 39 -4.97 -4.90 15.43
C PRO A 39 -4.13 -4.28 16.55
N VAL A 40 -2.83 -4.12 16.30
CA VAL A 40 -1.90 -3.47 17.24
C VAL A 40 -1.20 -2.30 16.58
N GLN A 41 -0.92 -1.25 17.35
CA GLN A 41 -0.09 -0.14 16.87
C GLN A 41 1.38 -0.56 16.90
N PRO A 42 2.08 -0.64 15.76
CA PRO A 42 3.51 -0.96 15.74
C PRO A 42 4.32 0.23 16.27
N SER A 43 5.59 0.00 16.61
CA SER A 43 6.49 1.09 16.94
C SER A 43 6.75 1.97 15.69
N HIS A 44 7.26 3.18 15.89
CA HIS A 44 7.68 4.05 14.79
C HIS A 44 8.78 3.40 13.94
N ASP A 45 9.69 2.66 14.56
CA ASP A 45 10.76 1.96 13.86
C ASP A 45 10.22 0.77 13.05
N ASP A 46 9.31 -0.04 13.63
CA ASP A 46 8.62 -1.13 12.91
C ASP A 46 7.87 -0.60 11.68
N MET A 47 7.19 0.55 11.83
CA MET A 47 6.48 1.17 10.71
C MET A 47 7.44 1.70 9.66
N ARG A 48 8.56 2.31 10.07
CA ARG A 48 9.55 2.92 9.19
C ARG A 48 10.30 1.90 8.34
N GLU A 49 10.69 0.80 8.98
CA GLU A 49 11.62 -0.19 8.42
C GLU A 49 10.91 -1.46 7.94
N GLY A 50 9.71 -1.75 8.47
CA GLY A 50 8.94 -2.94 8.15
C GLY A 50 7.61 -2.64 7.45
N CYS A 51 6.64 -2.08 8.16
CA CYS A 51 5.25 -2.01 7.68
C CYS A 51 5.11 -1.25 6.34
N ASN A 52 5.82 -0.14 6.18
CA ASN A 52 5.83 0.63 4.94
C ASN A 52 6.73 0.02 3.85
N MET A 53 7.59 -0.97 4.15
CA MET A 53 8.68 -1.43 3.26
C MET A 53 8.57 -2.89 2.81
N GLY A 54 7.74 -3.71 3.48
CA GLY A 54 7.47 -5.11 3.13
C GLY A 54 8.67 -6.03 3.37
N TYR A 55 8.50 -7.34 3.19
CA TYR A 55 9.55 -8.36 3.45
C TYR A 55 10.25 -8.21 4.81
N ALA A 56 9.56 -7.70 5.82
CA ALA A 56 10.17 -7.44 7.12
C ALA A 56 10.51 -8.78 7.81
N LEU A 57 11.59 -9.44 7.37
CA LEU A 57 11.99 -10.78 7.79
C LEU A 57 12.37 -10.82 9.27
N SER A 58 12.74 -9.67 9.84
CA SER A 58 12.99 -9.45 11.26
C SER A 58 11.73 -9.06 12.05
N CYS A 59 10.55 -9.00 11.43
CA CYS A 59 9.32 -8.65 12.14
C CYS A 59 8.76 -9.87 12.86
N ASP A 60 8.79 -9.83 14.20
CA ASP A 60 8.26 -10.90 15.05
C ASP A 60 6.75 -11.13 14.91
N ARG A 61 6.02 -10.12 14.39
CA ARG A 61 4.58 -10.21 14.15
C ARG A 61 4.23 -10.89 12.83
N LEU A 62 5.21 -11.15 11.94
CA LEU A 62 4.93 -11.70 10.62
C LEU A 62 4.45 -13.17 10.74
N PRO A 63 3.24 -13.52 10.27
CA PRO A 63 2.70 -14.87 10.46
C PRO A 63 3.53 -15.91 9.71
N ARG A 64 3.85 -17.05 10.35
CA ARG A 64 4.63 -18.11 9.70
C ARG A 64 3.94 -18.69 8.47
N GLN A 65 2.62 -18.89 8.57
CA GLN A 65 1.78 -19.26 7.44
C GLN A 65 1.10 -17.99 6.91
N ARG A 66 1.44 -17.60 5.68
CA ARG A 66 0.94 -16.39 5.04
C ARG A 66 0.95 -16.57 3.52
N THR A 67 0.05 -15.87 2.85
CA THR A 67 -0.09 -15.90 1.39
C THR A 67 0.81 -14.90 0.67
N ALA A 68 1.28 -13.87 1.38
CA ALA A 68 2.17 -12.83 0.85
C ALA A 68 3.11 -12.28 1.94
N ASP A 69 4.30 -11.85 1.52
CA ASP A 69 5.28 -11.09 2.29
C ASP A 69 5.22 -9.60 2.00
N ALA A 70 4.76 -9.25 0.80
CA ALA A 70 4.75 -7.89 0.33
C ALA A 70 3.66 -7.67 -0.72
N ILE A 71 3.14 -6.45 -0.80
CA ILE A 71 2.21 -6.03 -1.85
C ILE A 71 2.80 -4.83 -2.59
N ARG A 72 2.75 -4.88 -3.92
CA ARG A 72 3.11 -3.79 -4.80
C ARG A 72 1.88 -3.26 -5.50
N PHE A 73 1.81 -1.94 -5.64
CA PHE A 73 0.84 -1.27 -6.50
C PHE A 73 1.56 -0.51 -7.61
N ALA A 74 0.90 -0.40 -8.77
CA ALA A 74 1.35 0.40 -9.89
C ALA A 74 0.16 0.90 -10.71
N VAL A 75 0.20 2.14 -11.19
CA VAL A 75 -0.75 2.57 -12.22
C VAL A 75 -0.39 1.88 -13.54
N VAL A 76 -1.30 1.06 -14.05
CA VAL A 76 -1.17 0.35 -15.33
C VAL A 76 -1.71 1.20 -16.48
N LYS A 77 -2.79 1.95 -16.22
CA LYS A 77 -3.40 2.85 -17.19
C LYS A 77 -4.00 4.06 -16.48
N ASP A 78 -3.79 5.24 -17.06
CA ASP A 78 -4.47 6.47 -16.67
C ASP A 78 -5.14 7.08 -17.92
N ALA A 79 -6.47 7.07 -17.96
CA ALA A 79 -7.26 7.63 -19.06
C ALA A 79 -7.84 9.01 -18.71
N GLY A 80 -7.35 9.66 -17.65
CA GLY A 80 -7.86 10.94 -17.18
C GLY A 80 -9.08 10.77 -16.27
N THR A 81 -10.15 10.18 -16.79
CA THR A 81 -11.44 9.94 -16.09
C THR A 81 -11.49 8.59 -15.36
N SER A 82 -10.57 7.69 -15.67
CA SER A 82 -10.39 6.40 -14.99
C SER A 82 -8.91 6.05 -14.83
N ILE A 83 -8.61 5.32 -13.76
CA ILE A 83 -7.28 4.80 -13.44
C ILE A 83 -7.41 3.30 -13.22
N THR A 84 -6.61 2.52 -13.93
CA THR A 84 -6.42 1.09 -13.67
C THR A 84 -5.17 0.91 -12.83
N LEU A 85 -5.35 0.39 -11.62
CA LEU A 85 -4.30 0.09 -10.68
C LEU A 85 -4.00 -1.41 -10.70
N GLY A 86 -2.77 -1.78 -11.05
CA GLY A 86 -2.28 -3.15 -10.93
C GLY A 86 -1.77 -3.41 -9.51
N PHE A 87 -1.96 -4.64 -9.04
CA PHE A 87 -1.35 -5.12 -7.80
C PHE A 87 -0.61 -6.44 -8.03
N VAL A 88 0.44 -6.66 -7.22
CA VAL A 88 1.16 -7.93 -7.12
C VAL A 88 1.39 -8.22 -5.64
N CYS A 89 0.91 -9.36 -5.18
CA CYS A 89 1.30 -9.97 -3.92
C CYS A 89 2.53 -10.84 -4.17
N GLU A 90 3.60 -10.62 -3.42
CA GLU A 90 4.83 -11.38 -3.54
C GLU A 90 5.03 -12.27 -2.30
N ALA A 91 5.47 -13.50 -2.52
CA ALA A 91 5.83 -14.46 -1.47
C ALA A 91 7.20 -15.07 -1.78
N ASN A 92 8.12 -15.05 -0.83
CA ASN A 92 9.52 -15.46 -0.98
C ASN A 92 10.21 -14.83 -2.20
N HIS A 93 9.95 -13.53 -2.43
CA HIS A 93 10.46 -12.78 -3.60
C HIS A 93 10.00 -13.33 -4.97
N LEU A 94 8.94 -14.13 -4.98
CA LEU A 94 8.30 -14.62 -6.19
C LEU A 94 6.93 -13.96 -6.34
N PRO A 95 6.51 -13.66 -7.59
CA PRO A 95 5.16 -13.17 -7.83
C PRO A 95 4.15 -14.27 -7.46
N GLY A 96 3.19 -13.90 -6.63
CA GLY A 96 2.03 -14.71 -6.29
C GLY A 96 0.78 -14.17 -6.98
N GLU A 97 -0.26 -13.91 -6.20
CA GLU A 97 -1.50 -13.32 -6.69
C GLU A 97 -1.27 -11.94 -7.33
N CYS A 98 -1.87 -11.70 -8.50
CA CYS A 98 -1.83 -10.41 -9.15
C CYS A 98 -3.14 -10.13 -9.87
N GLY A 99 -3.39 -8.85 -10.15
CA GLY A 99 -4.60 -8.42 -10.83
C GLY A 99 -4.69 -6.91 -10.95
N THR A 100 -5.88 -6.43 -11.26
CA THR A 100 -6.15 -5.02 -11.47
C THR A 100 -7.43 -4.56 -10.77
N PHE A 101 -7.42 -3.32 -10.32
CA PHE A 101 -8.55 -2.57 -9.81
C PHE A 101 -8.78 -1.37 -10.71
N ASP A 102 -10.04 -0.97 -10.84
CA ASP A 102 -10.40 0.20 -11.64
C ASP A 102 -11.05 1.25 -10.74
N PHE A 103 -10.59 2.49 -10.88
CA PHE A 103 -11.06 3.64 -10.13
C PHE A 103 -11.56 4.73 -11.08
N SER A 104 -12.75 5.25 -10.81
CA SER A 104 -13.32 6.40 -11.52
C SER A 104 -12.89 7.69 -10.84
N THR A 105 -12.11 8.52 -11.53
CA THR A 105 -11.70 9.84 -10.99
C THR A 105 -12.84 10.85 -11.03
N VAL A 106 -13.86 10.62 -11.85
CA VAL A 106 -15.06 11.46 -11.91
C VAL A 106 -15.97 11.19 -10.71
N GLN A 107 -16.22 9.91 -10.41
CA GLN A 107 -17.12 9.50 -9.33
C GLN A 107 -16.39 9.34 -7.99
N GLN A 108 -15.05 9.41 -7.98
CA GLN A 108 -14.20 9.19 -6.80
C GLN A 108 -14.50 7.85 -6.11
N THR A 109 -14.68 6.80 -6.89
CA THR A 109 -15.02 5.46 -6.38
C THR A 109 -14.41 4.35 -7.21
N TRP A 110 -14.27 3.18 -6.60
CA TRP A 110 -13.85 1.94 -7.25
C TRP A 110 -14.97 1.39 -8.13
N THR A 111 -14.70 1.20 -9.42
CA THR A 111 -15.59 0.45 -10.33
C THR A 111 -15.28 -1.05 -10.29
N ILE A 112 -14.02 -1.41 -10.03
CA ILE A 112 -13.59 -2.76 -9.67
C ILE A 112 -12.74 -2.62 -8.40
N ALA A 113 -13.30 -3.02 -7.26
CA ALA A 113 -12.71 -2.79 -5.94
C ALA A 113 -11.95 -4.01 -5.42
N PRO A 114 -10.90 -3.82 -4.60
CA PRO A 114 -10.33 -4.89 -3.80
C PRO A 114 -11.36 -5.43 -2.80
N VAL A 115 -11.44 -6.75 -2.65
CA VAL A 115 -12.34 -7.41 -1.69
C VAL A 115 -11.82 -7.24 -0.27
N ASP A 116 -10.52 -7.45 -0.06
CA ASP A 116 -9.86 -7.24 1.24
C ASP A 116 -9.81 -5.73 1.58
N THR A 117 -10.25 -5.40 2.79
CA THR A 117 -10.36 -4.01 3.27
C THR A 117 -9.01 -3.33 3.46
N ARG A 118 -7.97 -4.07 3.90
CA ARG A 118 -6.60 -3.53 4.00
C ARG A 118 -6.03 -3.27 2.63
N MET A 119 -6.20 -4.21 1.70
CA MET A 119 -5.75 -4.04 0.31
C MET A 119 -6.43 -2.85 -0.34
N ARG A 120 -7.74 -2.67 -0.14
CA ARG A 120 -8.48 -1.48 -0.56
C ARG A 120 -7.87 -0.21 0.02
N LYS A 121 -7.64 -0.17 1.33
CA LYS A 121 -7.08 1.00 1.99
C LYS A 121 -5.66 1.32 1.50
N MET A 122 -4.80 0.31 1.32
CA MET A 122 -3.47 0.48 0.75
C MET A 122 -3.51 1.00 -0.68
N ALA A 123 -4.42 0.47 -1.50
CA ALA A 123 -4.64 0.93 -2.88
C ALA A 123 -5.10 2.40 -2.91
N GLU A 124 -5.99 2.80 -2.00
CA GLU A 124 -6.41 4.20 -1.83
C GLU A 124 -5.24 5.11 -1.45
N CYS A 125 -4.42 4.71 -0.48
CA CYS A 125 -3.22 5.46 -0.06
C CYS A 125 -2.22 5.65 -1.21
N TYR A 126 -1.99 4.60 -2.01
CA TYR A 126 -1.16 4.68 -3.20
C TYR A 126 -1.76 5.63 -4.25
N LEU A 127 -3.05 5.49 -4.51
CA LEU A 127 -3.77 6.29 -5.49
C LEU A 127 -3.80 7.78 -5.11
N GLU A 128 -4.02 8.10 -3.83
CA GLU A 128 -3.96 9.47 -3.30
C GLU A 128 -2.60 10.11 -3.63
N SER A 129 -1.52 9.41 -3.31
CA SER A 129 -0.16 9.88 -3.59
C SER A 129 0.11 10.06 -5.08
N TYR A 130 -0.39 9.15 -5.92
CA TYR A 130 -0.28 9.27 -7.38
C TYR A 130 -1.06 10.49 -7.91
N LEU A 131 -2.28 10.71 -7.44
CA LEU A 131 -3.13 11.82 -7.88
C LEU A 131 -2.54 13.19 -7.50
N LEU A 132 -1.91 13.32 -6.33
CA LEU A 132 -1.21 14.54 -5.93
C LEU A 132 -0.08 14.89 -6.92
N VAL A 133 0.73 13.91 -7.31
CA VAL A 133 1.81 14.10 -8.29
C VAL A 133 1.23 14.46 -9.66
N ARG A 134 0.17 13.79 -10.10
CA ARG A 134 -0.51 14.07 -11.37
C ARG A 134 -1.03 15.51 -11.43
N GLN A 135 -1.66 16.00 -10.37
CA GLN A 135 -2.15 17.38 -10.30
C GLN A 135 -1.02 18.41 -10.35
N GLY A 136 0.13 18.10 -9.76
CA GLY A 136 1.33 18.95 -9.84
C GLY A 136 1.99 18.98 -11.22
N ARG A 137 1.82 17.94 -12.05
CA ARG A 137 2.34 17.87 -13.43
C ARG A 137 1.46 18.55 -14.48
N ASN A 138 0.18 18.75 -14.16
CA ASN A 138 -0.80 19.41 -15.02
C ASN A 138 -0.94 20.92 -14.75
N ARG A 139 -0.06 21.49 -13.92
CA ARG A 139 0.07 22.94 -13.68
C ARG A 139 1.32 23.44 -14.39
#